data_AF-A0A223ZVN4-F1
#
_entry.id   AF-A0A223ZVN4-F1
#
_cell.length_a   1.000
_cell.length_b   1.000
_cell.length_c   1.000
_cell.angle_alpha   90.00
_cell.angle_beta   90.00
_cell.angle_gamma   90.00
#
_symmetry.space_group_name_H-M   'P 1'
#
loop_
_entity.id
_entity.type
_entity.pdbx_description
1 polymer ?
#
loop_
_entity_poly.entity_id
_entity_poly.type
_entity_poly.pdbx_seq_one_letter_code
_entity_poly.pdbx_strand_id
1 'polypeptide(L)'
;MEQLHFITKLLDIKDPNIQIMDVVNKDTHKEIIAKLDYDAPSCPDCGNQMKKYDFQKSSKIPYLETTGMPTRILLRKRRFKCYQCSKMMVSETSLVKKNHQIPRIINPKIAQKLIEKTSMTDIARQLAISTSTVIRKLNDFRFKHDFSRLPEIMSWDEYAFTKGKMSFIAQDFEKLNIITVLEGRTQTIIRNYFLRYERAVRCQVKIITMDMSSPYYGLV
;
A
#
# COMPACT_ATOMS: atom_id res chain seq x y z
N MET A 1 8.24 -28.32 20.20
CA MET A 1 7.12 -27.61 19.52
C MET A 1 6.86 -26.23 20.10
N GLU A 2 7.03 -26.00 21.40
CA GLU A 2 6.74 -24.70 22.05
C GLU A 2 7.55 -23.52 21.48
N GLN A 3 8.87 -23.66 21.28
CA GLN A 3 9.71 -22.59 20.74
C GLN A 3 9.24 -22.04 19.37
N LEU A 4 8.74 -22.92 18.48
CA LEU A 4 8.26 -22.53 17.16
C LEU A 4 6.88 -21.84 17.22
N HIS A 5 6.05 -22.23 18.19
CA HIS A 5 4.79 -21.54 18.47
C HIS A 5 5.02 -20.11 18.98
N PHE A 6 6.05 -19.89 19.81
CA PHE A 6 6.46 -18.54 20.21
C PHE A 6 6.90 -17.69 19.02
N ILE A 7 7.61 -18.27 18.04
CA ILE A 7 8.03 -17.55 16.82
C ILE A 7 6.82 -17.12 15.98
N THR A 8 5.79 -17.97 15.81
CA THR A 8 4.58 -17.57 15.08
C THR A 8 3.86 -16.38 15.74
N LYS A 9 3.81 -16.35 17.07
CA LYS A 9 3.23 -15.24 17.84
C LYS A 9 4.08 -13.98 17.75
N LEU A 10 5.41 -14.10 17.87
CA LEU A 10 6.34 -12.98 17.77
C LEU A 10 6.27 -12.29 16.40
N LEU A 11 6.08 -13.07 15.34
CA LEU A 11 5.98 -12.57 13.98
C LEU A 11 4.58 -12.06 13.61
N ASP A 12 3.62 -12.08 14.54
CA ASP A 12 2.20 -11.74 14.30
C ASP A 12 1.60 -12.49 13.09
N ILE A 13 1.96 -13.76 12.92
CA ILE A 13 1.38 -14.61 11.87
C ILE A 13 0.03 -15.09 12.36
N LYS A 14 -1.04 -14.52 11.79
CA LYS A 14 -2.43 -14.78 12.20
C LYS A 14 -3.01 -16.10 11.72
N ASP A 15 -2.39 -16.74 10.72
CA ASP A 15 -2.88 -17.98 10.15
C ASP A 15 -2.39 -19.19 10.97
N PRO A 16 -3.30 -19.93 11.65
CA PRO A 16 -2.92 -21.03 12.52
C PRO A 16 -2.40 -22.26 11.76
N ASN A 17 -2.63 -22.35 10.45
CA ASN A 17 -2.22 -23.49 9.61
C ASN A 17 -0.82 -23.30 9.00
N ILE A 18 -0.16 -22.17 9.27
CA ILE A 18 1.25 -21.97 8.96
C ILE A 18 2.10 -22.62 10.05
N GLN A 19 2.77 -23.70 9.68
CA GLN A 19 3.72 -24.39 10.56
C GLN A 19 5.14 -23.96 10.18
N ILE A 20 5.83 -23.32 11.13
CA ILE A 20 7.27 -23.02 10.99
C ILE A 20 8.03 -24.32 11.24
N MET A 21 8.85 -24.70 10.28
CA MET A 21 9.68 -25.91 10.35
C MET A 21 11.06 -25.58 10.91
N ASP A 22 11.66 -24.47 10.47
CA ASP A 22 13.03 -24.11 10.81
C ASP A 22 13.29 -22.62 10.59
N VAL A 23 14.33 -22.09 11.23
CA VAL A 23 14.82 -20.72 11.05
C VAL A 23 16.33 -20.76 10.83
N VAL A 24 16.75 -20.36 9.63
CA VAL A 24 18.16 -20.34 9.22
C VAL A 24 18.66 -18.91 9.21
N ASN A 25 19.71 -18.62 9.98
CA ASN A 25 20.42 -17.35 9.90
C ASN A 25 21.51 -17.48 8.82
N LYS A 26 21.42 -16.66 7.77
CA LYS A 26 22.50 -16.48 6.79
C LYS A 26 23.24 -15.17 7.09
N ASP A 27 24.43 -15.02 6.54
CA ASP A 27 25.28 -13.84 6.74
C ASP A 27 24.59 -12.52 6.33
N THR A 28 23.67 -12.58 5.36
CA THR A 28 23.00 -11.40 4.79
C THR A 28 21.53 -11.26 5.19
N HIS A 29 20.86 -12.33 5.63
CA HIS A 29 19.43 -12.35 5.93
C HIS A 29 19.01 -13.58 6.72
N LYS A 30 17.84 -13.52 7.35
CA LYS A 30 17.19 -14.68 7.98
C LYS A 30 16.17 -15.31 7.06
N GLU A 31 16.15 -16.64 7.02
CA GLU A 31 15.14 -17.43 6.31
C GLU A 31 14.29 -18.23 7.29
N ILE A 32 12.99 -18.01 7.24
CA ILE A 32 12.00 -18.76 8.03
C ILE A 32 11.36 -19.77 7.11
N ILE A 33 11.61 -21.05 7.35
CA ILE A 33 11.08 -22.14 6.53
C ILE A 33 9.72 -22.52 7.10
N ALA A 34 8.67 -22.39 6.31
CA ALA A 34 7.31 -22.66 6.74
C ALA A 34 6.52 -23.46 5.70
N LYS A 35 5.56 -24.25 6.18
CA LYS A 35 4.58 -24.96 5.34
C LYS A 35 3.17 -24.55 5.73
N LEU A 36 2.32 -24.41 4.73
CA LEU A 36 0.89 -24.17 4.88
C LEU A 36 0.17 -25.47 4.54
N ASP A 37 -0.45 -26.09 5.54
CA ASP A 37 -1.15 -27.37 5.40
C ASP A 37 -2.55 -27.27 5.98
N TYR A 38 -3.54 -27.23 5.09
CA TYR A 38 -4.96 -27.25 5.44
C TYR A 38 -5.53 -28.65 5.19
N ASP A 39 -6.66 -28.94 5.81
CA ASP A 39 -7.48 -30.09 5.42
C ASP A 39 -8.05 -29.91 4.03
N ALA A 40 -8.31 -31.04 3.37
CA ALA A 40 -8.72 -31.00 1.99
C ALA A 40 -10.12 -30.36 1.87
N PRO A 41 -10.31 -29.35 1.01
CA PRO A 41 -11.61 -28.75 0.80
C PRO A 41 -12.44 -29.58 -0.18
N SER A 42 -13.72 -29.25 -0.29
CA SER A 42 -14.58 -29.72 -1.38
C SER A 42 -14.23 -29.02 -2.69
N CYS A 43 -14.35 -29.73 -3.81
CA CYS A 43 -14.05 -29.19 -5.13
C CYS A 43 -15.09 -28.13 -5.52
N PRO A 44 -14.68 -26.92 -5.96
CA PRO A 44 -15.61 -25.85 -6.31
C PRO A 44 -16.46 -26.15 -7.55
N ASP A 45 -16.04 -27.12 -8.38
CA ASP A 45 -16.68 -27.41 -9.66
C ASP A 45 -17.60 -28.63 -9.65
N CYS A 46 -17.30 -29.63 -8.81
CA CYS A 46 -18.08 -30.87 -8.76
C CYS A 46 -18.53 -31.25 -7.35
N GLY A 47 -18.24 -30.42 -6.33
CA GLY A 47 -18.63 -30.66 -4.93
C GLY A 47 -17.88 -31.81 -4.23
N ASN A 48 -17.21 -32.69 -4.97
CA ASN A 48 -16.52 -33.84 -4.40
C ASN A 48 -15.33 -33.45 -3.51
N GLN A 49 -15.08 -34.25 -2.47
CA GLN A 49 -13.96 -34.08 -1.57
C GLN A 49 -12.62 -34.17 -2.31
N MET A 50 -11.78 -33.14 -2.22
CA MET A 50 -10.44 -33.17 -2.79
C MET A 50 -9.51 -34.01 -1.90
N LYS A 51 -8.35 -34.42 -2.42
CA LYS A 51 -7.28 -35.06 -1.61
C LYS A 51 -6.02 -34.20 -1.63
N LYS A 52 -5.22 -34.32 -0.57
CA LYS A 52 -3.87 -33.74 -0.50
C LYS A 52 -3.01 -34.38 -1.59
N TYR A 53 -2.35 -33.55 -2.39
CA TYR A 53 -1.48 -34.01 -3.48
C TYR A 53 -0.01 -33.81 -3.09
N ASP A 54 0.55 -32.65 -3.39
CA ASP A 54 1.93 -32.31 -3.07
C ASP A 54 2.00 -30.88 -2.48
N PHE A 55 3.21 -30.35 -2.32
CA PHE A 55 3.45 -28.94 -2.01
C PHE A 55 3.93 -28.20 -3.23
N GLN A 56 3.59 -26.92 -3.32
CA GLN A 56 4.20 -26.01 -4.29
C GLN A 56 5.67 -25.77 -3.95
N LYS A 57 6.46 -25.42 -4.97
CA LYS A 57 7.78 -24.79 -4.78
C LYS A 57 7.66 -23.64 -3.78
N SER A 58 8.65 -23.52 -2.88
CA SER A 58 8.66 -22.49 -1.85
C SER A 58 8.60 -21.09 -2.48
N SER A 59 7.64 -20.30 -2.03
CA SER A 59 7.54 -18.88 -2.36
C SER A 59 8.40 -18.08 -1.40
N LYS A 60 9.23 -17.18 -1.94
CA LYS A 60 10.03 -16.24 -1.15
C LYS A 60 9.18 -15.02 -0.82
N ILE A 61 8.80 -14.90 0.45
CA ILE A 61 7.93 -13.84 0.94
C ILE A 61 8.78 -12.89 1.81
N PRO A 62 9.05 -11.64 1.41
CA PRO A 62 9.76 -10.69 2.26
C PRO A 62 8.93 -10.38 3.52
N TYR A 63 9.59 -10.21 4.66
CA TYR A 63 8.94 -9.91 5.94
C TYR A 63 9.62 -8.75 6.66
N LEU A 64 9.06 -8.37 7.82
CA LEU A 64 9.67 -7.36 8.69
C LEU A 64 11.04 -7.85 9.18
N GLU A 65 11.98 -6.91 9.33
CA GLU A 65 13.32 -7.21 9.83
C GLU A 65 13.25 -7.81 11.25
N THR A 66 14.14 -8.76 11.53
CA THR A 66 14.24 -9.42 12.83
C THR A 66 15.67 -9.30 13.30
N THR A 67 15.88 -8.73 14.51
CA THR A 67 17.20 -8.43 15.09
C THR A 67 18.13 -7.68 14.12
N GLY A 68 17.60 -6.66 13.44
CA GLY A 68 18.36 -5.83 12.49
C GLY A 68 18.74 -6.52 11.17
N MET A 69 18.28 -7.75 10.93
CA MET A 69 18.54 -8.46 9.67
C MET A 69 17.29 -8.57 8.80
N PRO A 70 17.41 -8.35 7.46
CA PRO A 70 16.34 -8.63 6.53
C PRO A 70 15.84 -10.06 6.69
N THR A 71 14.53 -10.24 6.72
CA THR A 71 13.92 -11.55 6.97
C THR A 71 12.99 -11.94 5.82
N ARG A 72 13.03 -13.22 5.43
CA ARG A 72 12.18 -13.78 4.38
C ARG A 72 11.57 -15.09 4.85
N ILE A 73 10.29 -15.28 4.54
CA ILE A 73 9.57 -16.52 4.78
C ILE A 73 9.60 -17.36 3.49
N LEU A 74 10.15 -18.57 3.57
CA LEU A 74 10.08 -19.59 2.54
C LEU A 74 8.84 -20.44 2.77
N LEU A 75 7.72 -20.04 2.17
CA LEU A 75 6.43 -20.69 2.38
C LEU A 75 6.15 -21.73 1.30
N ARG A 76 5.98 -23.00 1.70
CA ARG A 76 5.45 -24.08 0.85
C ARG A 76 3.95 -24.20 1.05
N LYS A 77 3.18 -24.04 -0.03
CA LYS A 77 1.70 -24.14 0.02
C LYS A 77 1.22 -25.52 -0.40
N ARG A 78 0.31 -26.12 0.37
CA ARG A 78 -0.32 -27.40 0.04
C ARG A 78 -1.18 -27.27 -1.23
N ARG A 79 -1.05 -28.24 -2.13
CA ARG A 79 -1.91 -28.42 -3.31
C ARG A 79 -2.90 -29.58 -3.08
N PHE A 80 -4.10 -29.41 -3.60
CA PHE A 80 -5.19 -30.38 -3.57
C PHE A 80 -5.58 -30.76 -4.99
N LYS A 81 -5.88 -32.04 -5.21
CA LYS A 81 -6.36 -32.57 -6.49
C LYS A 81 -7.75 -33.17 -6.31
N CYS A 82 -8.69 -32.80 -7.17
CA CYS A 82 -9.94 -33.53 -7.32
C CYS A 82 -9.72 -34.67 -8.32
N TYR A 83 -10.00 -35.91 -7.93
CA TYR A 83 -9.82 -37.08 -8.81
C TYR A 83 -10.99 -37.30 -9.76
N GLN A 84 -12.15 -36.66 -9.53
CA GLN A 84 -13.32 -36.79 -10.40
C GLN A 84 -13.26 -35.85 -11.61
N CYS A 85 -12.86 -34.58 -11.39
CA CYS A 85 -12.77 -33.58 -12.47
C CYS A 85 -11.32 -33.15 -12.80
N SER A 86 -10.32 -33.80 -12.19
CA SER A 86 -8.89 -33.50 -12.36
C SER A 86 -8.43 -32.07 -12.02
N LYS A 87 -9.28 -31.25 -11.40
CA LYS A 87 -8.93 -29.86 -11.05
C LYS A 87 -8.02 -29.77 -9.83
N MET A 88 -7.16 -28.75 -9.85
CA MET A 88 -6.15 -28.47 -8.83
C MET A 88 -6.48 -27.20 -8.06
N MET A 89 -6.25 -27.20 -6.76
CA MET A 89 -6.40 -26.04 -5.89
C MET A 89 -5.15 -25.88 -5.03
N VAL A 90 -4.81 -24.64 -4.69
CA VAL A 90 -3.71 -24.31 -3.78
C VAL A 90 -4.31 -23.69 -2.51
N SER A 91 -3.78 -24.09 -1.35
CA SER A 91 -4.13 -23.45 -0.08
C SER A 91 -3.85 -21.94 -0.10
N GLU A 92 -4.81 -21.18 0.40
CA GLU A 92 -4.73 -19.72 0.54
C GLU A 92 -4.46 -19.35 2.00
N THR A 93 -3.88 -18.18 2.25
CA THR A 93 -3.54 -17.71 3.60
C THR A 93 -3.82 -16.22 3.72
N SER A 94 -4.07 -15.76 4.95
CA SER A 94 -4.24 -14.35 5.28
C SER A 94 -2.94 -13.54 5.16
N LEU A 95 -1.78 -14.19 5.26
CA LEU A 95 -0.45 -13.56 5.21
C LEU A 95 -0.22 -12.84 3.88
N VAL A 96 -0.52 -13.52 2.76
CA VAL A 96 -0.30 -13.04 1.39
C VAL A 96 -1.51 -13.37 0.51
N LYS A 97 -1.99 -12.40 -0.26
CA LYS A 97 -3.08 -12.61 -1.23
C LYS A 97 -2.69 -13.65 -2.30
N LYS A 98 -3.68 -14.35 -2.87
CA LYS A 98 -3.50 -15.26 -4.02
C LYS A 98 -2.78 -14.54 -5.16
N ASN A 99 -1.79 -15.18 -5.78
CA ASN A 99 -0.95 -14.63 -6.86
C ASN A 99 -0.08 -13.41 -6.49
N HIS A 100 0.05 -13.09 -5.21
CA HIS A 100 0.98 -12.06 -4.71
C HIS A 100 2.11 -12.71 -3.91
N GLN A 101 3.23 -11.99 -3.79
CA GLN A 101 4.38 -12.38 -2.96
C GLN A 101 4.62 -11.42 -1.78
N ILE A 102 4.09 -10.20 -1.85
CA ILE A 102 4.25 -9.19 -0.80
C ILE A 102 3.17 -9.39 0.27
N PRO A 103 3.54 -9.60 1.54
CA PRO A 103 2.58 -9.73 2.62
C PRO A 103 1.76 -8.48 2.85
N ARG A 104 0.59 -8.68 3.46
CA ARG A 104 -0.30 -7.57 3.85
C ARG A 104 0.35 -6.62 4.85
N ILE A 105 1.18 -7.13 5.78
CA ILE A 105 1.84 -6.33 6.83
C ILE A 105 2.90 -5.36 6.30
N ILE A 106 3.48 -5.64 5.13
CA ILE A 106 4.49 -4.77 4.51
C ILE A 106 3.86 -3.47 3.98
N ASN A 107 2.61 -3.52 3.49
CA ASN A 107 1.93 -2.35 2.94
C ASN A 107 1.78 -1.17 3.93
N PRO A 108 1.23 -1.36 5.15
CA PRO A 108 1.16 -0.27 6.12
C PRO A 108 2.55 0.20 6.57
N LYS A 109 3.56 -0.70 6.59
CA LYS A 109 4.93 -0.30 6.92
C LYS A 109 5.57 0.58 5.84
N ILE A 110 5.31 0.30 4.57
CA ILE A 110 5.69 1.18 3.45
C ILE A 110 5.04 2.55 3.64
N ALA A 111 3.74 2.59 3.94
CA ALA A 111 3.00 3.83 4.17
C ALA A 111 3.61 4.66 5.31
N GLN A 112 3.89 4.03 6.45
CA GLN A 112 4.55 4.65 7.60
C GLN A 112 5.88 5.30 7.18
N LYS A 113 6.77 4.55 6.51
CA LYS A 113 8.10 5.05 6.15
C LYS A 113 8.05 6.17 5.10
N LEU A 114 7.06 6.15 4.21
CA LEU A 114 6.81 7.24 3.27
C LEU A 114 6.39 8.52 4.01
N ILE A 115 5.56 8.40 5.06
CA ILE A 115 5.17 9.53 5.93
C ILE A 115 6.39 10.08 6.69
N GLU A 116 7.26 9.21 7.18
CA GLU A 116 8.54 9.56 7.82
C GLU A 116 9.58 10.17 6.85
N LYS A 117 9.21 10.41 5.58
CA LYS A 117 10.06 11.00 4.54
C LYS A 117 11.35 10.21 4.26
N THR A 118 11.34 8.89 4.52
CA THR A 118 12.46 8.01 4.18
C THR A 118 12.56 7.86 2.66
N SER A 119 13.78 7.82 2.10
CA SER A 119 13.99 7.60 0.67
C SER A 119 13.37 6.27 0.21
N MET A 120 12.75 6.26 -0.97
CA MET A 120 12.18 5.04 -1.56
C MET A 120 13.20 3.91 -1.73
N THR A 121 14.48 4.23 -1.98
CA THR A 121 15.58 3.25 -2.06
C THR A 121 15.86 2.60 -0.72
N ASP A 122 15.79 3.39 0.35
CA ASP A 122 16.07 2.93 1.70
C ASP A 122 14.90 2.10 2.26
N ILE A 123 13.67 2.51 1.97
CA ILE A 123 12.46 1.72 2.25
C ILE A 123 12.56 0.35 1.57
N ALA A 124 12.93 0.32 0.29
CA ALA A 124 13.06 -0.90 -0.49
C ALA A 124 14.11 -1.84 0.11
N ARG A 125 15.29 -1.29 0.48
CA ARG A 125 16.38 -2.02 1.12
C ARG A 125 15.99 -2.60 2.47
N GLN A 126 15.40 -1.79 3.35
CA GLN A 126 14.99 -2.21 4.70
C GLN A 126 13.90 -3.29 4.68
N LEU A 127 12.93 -3.17 3.77
CA LEU A 127 11.81 -4.12 3.66
C LEU A 127 12.10 -5.29 2.71
N ALA A 128 13.33 -5.38 2.16
CA ALA A 128 13.74 -6.39 1.20
C ALA A 128 12.79 -6.53 -0.02
N ILE A 129 12.29 -5.40 -0.52
CA ILE A 129 11.40 -5.30 -1.69
C ILE A 129 12.04 -4.47 -2.81
N SER A 130 11.42 -4.45 -3.99
CA SER A 130 11.86 -3.56 -5.08
C SER A 130 11.41 -2.13 -4.85
N THR A 131 12.19 -1.16 -5.32
CA THR A 131 11.81 0.27 -5.37
C THR A 131 10.53 0.48 -6.17
N SER A 132 10.34 -0.27 -7.25
CA SER A 132 9.10 -0.26 -8.04
C SER A 132 7.87 -0.65 -7.22
N THR A 133 8.01 -1.55 -6.24
CA THR A 133 6.90 -1.91 -5.33
C THR A 133 6.52 -0.74 -4.43
N VAL A 134 7.52 0.01 -3.92
CA VAL A 134 7.31 1.22 -3.13
C VAL A 134 6.61 2.30 -3.97
N ILE A 135 7.06 2.53 -5.21
CA ILE A 135 6.46 3.51 -6.13
C ILE A 135 5.00 3.16 -6.43
N ARG A 136 4.69 1.89 -6.75
CA ARG A 136 3.29 1.48 -6.97
C ARG A 136 2.43 1.73 -5.75
N LYS A 137 2.96 1.45 -4.54
CA LYS A 137 2.25 1.72 -3.29
C LYS A 137 2.06 3.20 -3.04
N LEU A 138 3.05 4.02 -3.36
CA LEU A 138 2.93 5.47 -3.32
C LEU A 138 1.78 5.94 -4.24
N ASN A 139 1.73 5.41 -5.46
CA ASN A 139 0.68 5.75 -6.45
C ASN A 139 -0.73 5.23 -6.08
N ASP A 140 -0.83 4.27 -5.16
CA ASP A 140 -2.13 3.84 -4.60
C ASP A 140 -2.72 4.95 -3.70
N PHE A 141 -1.89 5.81 -3.11
CA PHE A 141 -2.35 6.97 -2.35
C PHE A 141 -2.81 8.05 -3.33
N ARG A 142 -4.11 8.06 -3.60
CA ARG A 142 -4.75 9.11 -4.38
C ARG A 142 -5.36 10.13 -3.43
N PHE A 143 -5.04 11.39 -3.66
CA PHE A 143 -5.78 12.48 -3.05
C PHE A 143 -7.22 12.44 -3.58
N LYS A 144 -8.18 12.15 -2.70
CA LYS A 144 -9.60 12.23 -3.05
C LYS A 144 -10.02 13.68 -2.91
N HIS A 145 -10.29 14.34 -4.02
CA HIS A 145 -10.87 15.67 -4.01
C HIS A 145 -12.35 15.55 -3.63
N ASP A 146 -12.73 16.24 -2.56
CA ASP A 146 -14.12 16.44 -2.21
C ASP A 146 -14.62 17.73 -2.89
N PHE A 147 -15.45 17.57 -3.92
CA PHE A 147 -16.05 18.69 -4.65
C PHE A 147 -17.38 19.18 -4.05
N SER A 148 -17.81 18.60 -2.92
CA SER A 148 -19.07 18.97 -2.28
C SER A 148 -18.98 20.22 -1.41
N ARG A 149 -17.77 20.61 -0.99
CA ARG A 149 -17.57 21.71 -0.04
C ARG A 149 -16.31 22.50 -0.34
N LEU A 150 -16.39 23.81 -0.14
CA LEU A 150 -15.26 24.71 0.00
C LEU A 150 -15.37 25.46 1.34
N PRO A 151 -14.26 25.87 1.96
CA PRO A 151 -14.31 26.70 3.17
C PRO A 151 -14.69 28.14 2.82
N GLU A 152 -15.16 28.89 3.81
CA GLU A 152 -15.52 30.30 3.61
C GLU A 152 -14.29 31.18 3.36
N ILE A 153 -13.14 30.82 3.95
CA ILE A 153 -11.86 31.51 3.81
C ILE A 153 -10.84 30.52 3.24
N MET A 154 -10.28 30.85 2.08
CA MET A 154 -9.22 30.07 1.43
C MET A 154 -7.94 30.89 1.31
N SER A 155 -6.80 30.21 1.32
CA SER A 155 -5.52 30.78 0.93
C SER A 155 -5.03 30.14 -0.35
N TRP A 156 -4.58 30.97 -1.28
CA TRP A 156 -3.94 30.61 -2.54
C TRP A 156 -2.47 31.00 -2.49
N ASP A 157 -1.59 30.08 -2.86
CA ASP A 157 -0.16 30.32 -2.87
C ASP A 157 0.52 29.58 -4.04
N GLU A 158 1.75 29.99 -4.35
CA GLU A 158 2.61 29.34 -5.35
C GLU A 158 3.83 28.74 -4.66
N TYR A 159 4.22 27.52 -5.05
CA TYR A 159 5.44 26.90 -4.54
C TYR A 159 6.26 26.25 -5.65
N ALA A 160 7.58 26.29 -5.53
CA ALA A 160 8.49 25.67 -6.48
C ALA A 160 8.84 24.24 -6.05
N PHE A 161 8.31 23.23 -6.74
CA PHE A 161 8.67 21.82 -6.45
C PHE A 161 9.94 21.38 -7.17
N THR A 162 10.13 21.84 -8.42
CA THR A 162 11.34 21.58 -9.22
C THR A 162 11.90 22.91 -9.71
N LYS A 163 13.23 22.96 -9.90
CA LYS A 163 13.93 24.19 -10.31
C LYS A 163 13.28 24.75 -11.59
N GLY A 164 12.61 25.90 -11.48
CA GLY A 164 11.96 26.59 -12.60
C GLY A 164 10.49 26.24 -12.87
N LYS A 165 9.83 25.37 -12.09
CA LYS A 165 8.39 25.10 -12.20
C LYS A 165 7.64 25.41 -10.91
N MET A 166 6.79 26.43 -10.99
CA MET A 166 5.87 26.83 -9.91
C MET A 166 4.56 26.05 -10.01
N SER A 167 4.11 25.52 -8.89
CA SER A 167 2.86 24.81 -8.69
C SER A 167 1.92 25.65 -7.82
N PHE A 168 0.63 25.48 -8.00
CA PHE A 168 -0.39 26.19 -7.22
C PHE A 168 -0.85 25.32 -6.06
N ILE A 169 -1.03 25.92 -4.88
CA ILE A 169 -1.60 25.28 -3.71
C ILE A 169 -2.78 26.11 -3.20
N ALA A 170 -3.87 25.43 -2.85
CA ALA A 170 -4.96 26.04 -2.11
C ALA A 170 -5.17 25.30 -0.79
N GLN A 171 -5.39 26.06 0.27
CA GLN A 171 -5.62 25.55 1.62
C GLN A 171 -6.80 26.26 2.29
N ASP A 172 -7.44 25.56 3.22
CA ASP A 172 -8.37 26.14 4.18
C ASP A 172 -7.58 27.04 5.12
N PHE A 173 -7.94 28.33 5.18
CA PHE A 173 -7.19 29.31 5.97
C PHE A 173 -7.29 29.04 7.48
N GLU A 174 -8.43 28.55 7.97
CA GLU A 174 -8.65 28.33 9.40
C GLU A 174 -8.10 26.97 9.83
N LYS A 175 -8.39 25.93 9.06
CA LYS A 175 -8.03 24.54 9.43
C LYS A 175 -6.65 24.12 8.94
N LEU A 176 -6.01 24.91 8.08
CA LEU A 176 -4.73 24.60 7.45
C LEU A 176 -4.74 23.28 6.66
N ASN A 177 -5.92 22.81 6.27
CA ASN A 177 -6.08 21.61 5.45
C ASN A 177 -5.84 21.96 3.99
N ILE A 178 -5.01 21.18 3.31
CA ILE A 178 -4.77 21.33 1.88
C ILE A 178 -6.05 20.92 1.12
N ILE A 179 -6.57 21.83 0.30
CA ILE A 179 -7.73 21.61 -0.56
C ILE A 179 -7.26 20.98 -1.88
N THR A 180 -6.22 21.57 -2.48
CA THR A 180 -5.66 21.07 -3.73
C THR A 180 -4.22 21.51 -3.95
N VAL A 181 -3.53 20.73 -4.77
CA VAL A 181 -2.19 21.00 -5.29
C VAL A 181 -2.25 20.77 -6.79
N LEU A 182 -1.93 21.79 -7.59
CA LEU A 182 -1.96 21.74 -9.05
C LEU A 182 -0.55 21.90 -9.62
N GLU A 183 -0.20 21.09 -10.61
CA GLU A 183 1.13 21.09 -11.24
C GLU A 183 1.48 22.40 -11.94
N GLY A 184 0.48 23.25 -12.25
CA GLY A 184 0.67 24.54 -12.90
C GLY A 184 -0.13 25.66 -12.23
N ARG A 185 0.38 26.88 -12.38
CA ARG A 185 -0.15 28.11 -11.80
C ARG A 185 -0.89 29.03 -12.79
N THR A 186 -1.13 28.57 -14.02
CA THR A 186 -1.81 29.39 -15.02
C THR A 186 -3.29 29.55 -14.69
N GLN A 187 -3.85 30.70 -15.05
CA GLN A 187 -5.26 31.01 -14.85
C GLN A 187 -6.19 29.90 -15.35
N THR A 188 -5.92 29.36 -16.54
CA THR A 188 -6.71 28.28 -17.14
C THR A 188 -6.74 27.01 -16.28
N ILE A 189 -5.59 26.60 -15.73
CA ILE A 189 -5.49 25.40 -14.91
C ILE A 189 -6.29 25.56 -13.61
N ILE A 190 -6.10 26.69 -12.93
CA ILE A 190 -6.77 26.98 -11.66
C ILE A 190 -8.28 27.10 -11.88
N ARG A 191 -8.70 27.85 -12.91
CA ARG A 191 -10.11 28.00 -13.29
C ARG A 191 -10.76 26.65 -13.58
N ASN A 192 -10.13 25.82 -14.41
CA ASN A 192 -10.66 24.51 -14.78
C ASN A 192 -10.81 23.59 -13.57
N TYR A 193 -9.91 23.68 -12.58
CA TYR A 193 -10.04 22.94 -11.33
C TYR A 193 -11.28 23.40 -10.54
N PHE A 194 -11.40 24.70 -10.26
CA PHE A 194 -12.51 25.22 -9.44
C PHE A 194 -13.86 25.13 -10.15
N LEU A 195 -13.93 25.16 -11.48
CA LEU A 195 -15.18 24.97 -12.23
C LEU A 195 -15.80 23.57 -12.07
N ARG A 196 -15.07 22.60 -11.50
CA ARG A 196 -15.62 21.29 -11.12
C ARG A 196 -16.55 21.36 -9.89
N TYR A 197 -16.43 22.42 -9.08
CA TYR A 197 -17.35 22.68 -7.99
C TYR A 197 -18.62 23.33 -8.53
N GLU A 198 -19.77 22.89 -8.02
CA GLU A 198 -21.04 23.54 -8.31
C GLU A 198 -20.99 25.01 -7.93
N ARG A 199 -21.75 25.84 -8.67
CA ARG A 199 -21.77 27.29 -8.45
C ARG A 199 -22.16 27.63 -7.00
N ALA A 200 -23.13 26.91 -6.43
CA ALA A 200 -23.59 27.10 -5.06
C ALA A 200 -22.44 26.91 -4.05
N VAL A 201 -21.59 25.90 -4.25
CA VAL A 201 -20.43 25.64 -3.38
C VAL A 201 -19.37 26.72 -3.54
N ARG A 202 -19.12 27.19 -4.77
CA ARG A 202 -18.17 28.29 -5.02
C ARG A 202 -18.62 29.61 -4.37
N CYS A 203 -19.91 29.90 -4.37
CA CYS A 203 -20.46 31.10 -3.73
C CYS A 203 -20.42 31.06 -2.20
N GLN A 204 -20.07 29.94 -1.56
CA GLN A 204 -19.85 29.87 -0.11
C GLN A 204 -18.51 30.47 0.31
N VAL A 205 -17.55 30.55 -0.63
CA VAL A 205 -16.26 31.19 -0.42
C VAL A 205 -16.49 32.70 -0.32
N LYS A 206 -16.14 33.29 0.82
CA LYS A 206 -16.30 34.72 1.10
C LYS A 206 -14.98 35.47 0.91
N ILE A 207 -13.86 34.86 1.29
CA ILE A 207 -12.54 35.49 1.30
C ILE A 207 -11.52 34.54 0.67
N ILE A 208 -10.69 35.08 -0.23
CA ILE A 208 -9.52 34.40 -0.75
C ILE A 208 -8.30 35.26 -0.43
N THR A 209 -7.40 34.75 0.41
CA THR A 209 -6.09 35.35 0.65
C THR A 209 -5.13 34.86 -0.41
N MET A 210 -4.48 35.78 -1.14
CA MET A 210 -3.54 35.44 -2.19
C MET A 210 -2.43 36.48 -2.25
N ASP A 211 -1.25 36.10 -2.70
CA ASP A 211 -0.21 37.06 -3.07
C ASP A 211 -0.63 37.84 -4.33
N MET A 212 -0.05 39.02 -4.56
CA MET A 212 -0.33 39.90 -5.69
C MET A 212 0.27 39.38 -7.00
N SER A 213 -0.02 38.13 -7.35
CA SER A 213 0.34 37.51 -8.63
C SER A 213 -0.70 37.89 -9.70
N SER A 214 -0.25 38.50 -10.79
CA SER A 214 -1.08 38.96 -11.91
C SER A 214 -2.11 37.91 -12.43
N PRO A 215 -1.81 36.60 -12.52
CA PRO A 215 -2.74 35.57 -12.98
C PRO A 215 -4.01 35.39 -12.13
N TYR A 216 -4.04 35.87 -10.88
CA TYR A 216 -5.18 35.63 -9.99
C TYR A 216 -6.31 36.65 -10.14
N TYR A 217 -6.00 37.88 -10.58
CA TYR A 217 -6.99 38.96 -10.66
C TYR A 217 -8.17 38.65 -11.60
N GLY A 218 -7.99 37.78 -12.60
CA GLY A 218 -9.06 37.37 -13.52
C GLY A 218 -9.81 36.09 -13.10
N LEU A 219 -9.53 35.53 -11.93
CA LEU A 219 -10.16 34.29 -11.43
C LEU A 219 -11.26 34.53 -10.40
N VAL A 220 -11.20 35.67 -9.71
CA VAL A 220 -12.15 36.08 -8.68
C VAL A 220 -13.36 36.74 -9.33
#